data_AF-A0A355DTF1-F1
#
_entry.id   AF-A0A355DTF1-F1
#
_cell.length_a   1.000
_cell.length_b   1.000
_cell.length_c   1.000
_cell.angle_alpha   90.00
_cell.angle_beta   90.00
_cell.angle_gamma   90.00
#
_symmetry.space_group_name_H-M   'P 1'
#
loop_
_entity.id
_entity.type
_entity.pdbx_description
1 polymer ?
#
loop_
_entity_poly.entity_id
_entity_poly.type
_entity_poly.pdbx_seq_one_letter_code
_entity_poly.pdbx_strand_id
1 'polypeptide(L)'
;MTLAYIVTEGQFDQEILEKLLPKPLLQETAIIAAGGKYAAQSLASTILPIKQLPVALVIDGDTQDEHRIREQADLLNQLLYQSSPGIPFRVFIAVPALEVIFLEYPSVIEKIAERSFSDIELQLAKSNPRQFLSNILGEPPTFIHKILTNLTEENLHNLQQHPLIKGLMSFLPETAPI
;
A
#
# COMPACT_ATOMS: atom_id res chain seq x y z
N MET A 1 -1.39 13.83 17.61
CA MET A 1 -2.71 13.23 17.89
C MET A 1 -3.08 12.46 16.64
N THR A 2 -3.56 11.22 16.73
CA THR A 2 -3.98 10.46 15.55
C THR A 2 -5.30 11.01 15.02
N LEU A 3 -5.32 11.37 13.75
CA LEU A 3 -6.46 11.91 13.00
C LEU A 3 -7.03 10.90 12.00
N ALA A 4 -6.25 9.91 11.57
CA ALA A 4 -6.70 8.86 10.65
C ALA A 4 -5.97 7.54 10.87
N TYR A 5 -6.50 6.46 10.29
CA TYR A 5 -5.88 5.13 10.30
C TYR A 5 -5.65 4.62 8.88
N ILE A 6 -4.54 3.92 8.68
CA ILE A 6 -4.31 3.05 7.53
C ILE A 6 -4.25 1.62 8.06
N VAL A 7 -5.06 0.72 7.51
CA VAL A 7 -5.01 -0.71 7.83
C VAL A 7 -4.44 -1.46 6.64
N THR A 8 -3.40 -2.27 6.88
CA THR A 8 -2.74 -3.09 5.86
C THR A 8 -2.85 -4.57 6.20
N GLU A 9 -2.61 -5.44 5.21
CA GLU A 9 -2.58 -6.89 5.43
C GLU A 9 -1.38 -7.31 6.27
N GLY A 10 -0.18 -6.98 5.80
CA GLY A 10 1.07 -7.45 6.38
C GLY A 10 1.90 -6.34 7.00
N GLN A 11 2.88 -6.77 7.79
CA GLN A 11 3.91 -5.88 8.34
C GLN A 11 4.76 -5.25 7.23
N PHE A 12 5.03 -5.97 6.15
CA PHE A 12 5.81 -5.41 5.03
C PHE A 12 5.08 -4.26 4.33
N ASP A 13 3.76 -4.37 4.17
CA ASP A 13 2.98 -3.27 3.60
C ASP A 13 3.04 -2.04 4.50
N GLN A 14 2.95 -2.25 5.82
CA GLN A 14 3.12 -1.17 6.79
C GLN A 14 4.51 -0.52 6.65
N GLU A 15 5.59 -1.30 6.60
CA GLU A 15 6.95 -0.78 6.44
C GLU A 15 7.14 0.01 5.13
N ILE A 16 6.56 -0.48 4.03
CA ILE A 16 6.54 0.24 2.75
C ILE A 16 5.84 1.59 2.91
N LEU A 17 4.62 1.61 3.46
CA LEU A 17 3.85 2.84 3.59
C LEU A 17 4.48 3.83 4.57
N GLU A 18 5.05 3.36 5.68
CA GLU A 18 5.80 4.19 6.63
C GLU A 18 7.02 4.86 5.98
N LYS A 19 7.64 4.20 5.00
CA LYS A 19 8.77 4.78 4.28
C LYS A 19 8.34 5.73 3.17
N LEU A 20 7.23 5.43 2.48
CA LEU A 20 6.78 6.20 1.33
C LEU A 20 5.96 7.43 1.70
N LEU A 21 5.20 7.40 2.80
CA LEU A 21 4.36 8.52 3.18
C LEU A 21 5.18 9.66 3.81
N PRO A 22 4.83 10.94 3.55
CA PRO A 22 5.53 12.07 4.15
C PRO A 22 5.44 12.08 5.68
N LYS A 23 6.52 12.48 6.35
CA LYS A 23 6.59 12.56 7.82
C LYS A 23 5.43 13.33 8.48
N PRO A 24 4.97 14.48 7.96
CA PRO A 24 3.81 15.18 8.56
C PRO A 24 2.55 14.30 8.60
N LEU A 25 2.31 13.52 7.54
CA LEU A 25 1.17 12.62 7.44
C LEU A 25 1.25 11.49 8.48
N LEU A 26 2.45 10.93 8.66
CA LEU A 26 2.71 9.85 9.62
C LEU A 26 2.53 10.30 11.08
N GLN A 27 2.72 11.57 11.39
CA GLN A 27 2.49 12.10 12.75
C GLN A 27 1.00 12.13 13.13
N GLU A 28 0.13 12.18 12.12
CA GLU A 28 -1.31 12.28 12.26
C GLU A 28 -2.03 10.97 11.86
N THR A 29 -1.30 9.98 11.35
CA THR A 29 -1.88 8.74 10.84
C THR A 29 -1.27 7.53 11.54
N ALA A 30 -2.10 6.66 12.08
CA ALA A 30 -1.65 5.37 12.61
C ALA A 30 -1.77 4.29 11.52
N ILE A 31 -0.66 3.61 11.22
CA ILE A 31 -0.64 2.49 10.27
C ILE A 31 -0.64 1.18 11.07
N ILE A 32 -1.52 0.25 10.73
CA ILE A 32 -1.71 -1.00 11.47
C ILE A 32 -1.71 -2.18 10.50
N ALA A 33 -0.71 -3.05 10.62
CA ALA A 33 -0.71 -4.37 9.99
C ALA A 33 -1.62 -5.35 10.74
N ALA A 34 -2.55 -5.97 10.03
CA ALA A 34 -3.58 -6.81 10.64
C ALA A 34 -3.29 -8.33 10.65
N GLY A 35 -2.25 -8.78 9.95
CA GLY A 35 -1.89 -10.20 9.87
C GLY A 35 -2.65 -10.97 8.78
N GLY A 36 -3.03 -10.28 7.70
CA GLY A 36 -3.63 -10.84 6.49
C GLY A 36 -4.92 -10.14 6.05
N LYS A 37 -5.33 -10.41 4.81
CA LYS A 37 -6.50 -9.85 4.13
C LYS A 37 -7.78 -9.78 4.98
N TYR A 38 -8.26 -10.91 5.49
CA TYR A 38 -9.51 -10.95 6.27
C TYR A 38 -9.39 -10.22 7.61
N ALA A 39 -8.22 -10.27 8.24
CA ALA A 39 -7.98 -9.57 9.49
C ALA A 39 -7.96 -8.05 9.27
N ALA A 40 -7.36 -7.58 8.18
CA ALA A 40 -7.35 -6.16 7.81
C ALA A 40 -8.76 -5.61 7.58
N GLN A 41 -9.59 -6.38 6.88
CA GLN A 41 -11.00 -6.04 6.65
C GLN A 41 -11.77 -5.92 7.97
N SER A 42 -11.68 -6.95 8.82
CA SER A 42 -12.35 -6.98 10.11
C SER A 42 -11.90 -5.84 11.02
N LEU A 43 -10.59 -5.56 11.04
CA LEU A 43 -10.02 -4.49 11.84
C LEU A 43 -10.47 -3.11 11.35
N ALA A 44 -10.48 -2.86 10.04
CA ALA A 44 -10.97 -1.60 9.47
C ALA A 44 -12.45 -1.37 9.82
N SER A 45 -13.31 -2.39 9.66
CA SER A 45 -14.72 -2.35 10.06
C SER A 45 -14.91 -2.09 11.56
N THR A 46 -13.96 -2.53 12.40
CA THR A 46 -14.01 -2.32 13.84
C THR A 46 -13.51 -0.92 14.25
N ILE A 47 -12.45 -0.43 13.61
CA ILE A 47 -11.85 0.88 13.91
C ILE A 47 -12.84 2.01 13.59
N LEU A 48 -13.52 1.95 12.44
CA LEU A 48 -14.44 2.97 11.98
C LEU A 48 -15.44 3.42 13.08
N PRO A 49 -16.35 2.57 13.56
CA PRO A 49 -17.36 2.98 14.53
C PRO A 49 -16.80 3.31 15.93
N ILE A 50 -15.68 2.68 16.32
CA ILE A 50 -15.09 2.86 17.66
C ILE A 50 -14.31 4.16 17.76
N LYS A 51 -13.45 4.44 16.76
CA LYS A 51 -12.57 5.60 16.77
C LYS A 51 -13.24 6.84 16.22
N GLN A 52 -14.25 6.68 15.37
CA GLN A 52 -14.92 7.78 14.68
C GLN A 52 -13.94 8.64 13.87
N LEU A 53 -12.90 8.00 13.35
CA LEU A 53 -11.86 8.62 12.54
C LEU A 53 -11.80 7.96 11.16
N PRO A 54 -11.36 8.70 10.13
CA PRO A 54 -11.15 8.17 8.79
C PRO A 54 -10.27 6.92 8.75
N VAL A 55 -10.65 5.97 7.89
CA VAL A 55 -9.88 4.73 7.68
C VAL A 55 -9.60 4.50 6.20
N ALA A 56 -8.32 4.40 5.86
CA ALA A 56 -7.86 3.83 4.59
C ALA A 56 -7.59 2.34 4.77
N LEU A 57 -8.18 1.50 3.94
CA LEU A 57 -7.89 0.06 3.89
C LEU A 57 -7.03 -0.22 2.67
N VAL A 58 -5.81 -0.73 2.86
CA VAL A 58 -4.88 -1.10 1.78
C VAL A 58 -4.75 -2.62 1.75
N ILE A 59 -5.12 -3.21 0.61
CA ILE A 59 -5.28 -4.66 0.42
C ILE A 59 -4.67 -5.04 -0.93
N ASP A 60 -4.06 -6.22 -1.03
CA ASP A 60 -3.57 -6.76 -2.30
C ASP A 60 -4.75 -7.28 -3.15
N GLY A 61 -4.65 -7.06 -4.46
CA GLY A 61 -5.61 -7.56 -5.44
C GLY A 61 -5.45 -9.05 -5.73
N ASP A 62 -4.25 -9.61 -5.54
CA ASP A 62 -3.86 -10.98 -5.87
C ASP A 62 -4.09 -11.38 -7.35
N THR A 63 -4.43 -10.40 -8.19
CA THR A 63 -4.82 -10.59 -9.57
C THR A 63 -4.66 -9.30 -10.36
N GLN A 64 -4.55 -9.41 -11.68
CA GLN A 64 -4.61 -8.29 -12.63
C GLN A 64 -5.96 -8.23 -13.36
N ASP A 65 -6.87 -9.17 -13.10
CA ASP A 65 -8.19 -9.20 -13.69
C ASP A 65 -9.05 -8.05 -13.14
N GLU A 66 -9.37 -7.08 -14.00
CA GLU A 66 -10.15 -5.90 -13.62
C GLU A 66 -11.53 -6.24 -13.05
N HIS A 67 -12.18 -7.30 -13.53
CA HIS A 67 -13.49 -7.69 -13.01
C HIS A 67 -13.37 -8.15 -11.56
N ARG A 68 -12.38 -8.99 -11.26
CA ARG A 68 -12.13 -9.47 -9.90
C ARG A 68 -11.71 -8.35 -8.95
N ILE A 69 -10.90 -7.41 -9.43
CA ILE A 69 -10.50 -6.23 -8.66
C ILE A 69 -11.72 -5.36 -8.32
N ARG A 70 -12.62 -5.12 -9.29
CA ARG A 70 -13.85 -4.35 -9.07
C ARG A 70 -14.80 -5.04 -8.09
N GLU A 71 -15.04 -6.34 -8.28
CA GLU A 71 -15.87 -7.14 -7.36
C GLU A 71 -15.33 -7.10 -5.93
N GLN A 72 -14.01 -7.21 -5.77
CA GLN A 72 -13.36 -7.11 -4.47
C GLN A 72 -13.53 -5.70 -3.86
N ALA A 73 -13.33 -4.65 -4.64
CA ALA A 73 -13.54 -3.27 -4.18
C ALA A 73 -14.99 -3.04 -3.75
N ASP A 74 -15.96 -3.48 -4.55
CA ASP A 74 -17.39 -3.31 -4.27
C ASP A 74 -17.79 -4.01 -2.98
N LEU A 75 -17.33 -5.26 -2.78
CA LEU A 75 -17.57 -6.02 -1.54
C LEU A 75 -17.00 -5.29 -0.32
N LEU A 76 -15.75 -4.83 -0.39
CA LEU A 76 -15.09 -4.14 0.72
C LEU A 76 -15.77 -2.81 1.05
N ASN A 77 -16.15 -2.05 0.01
CA ASN A 77 -16.86 -0.79 0.20
C ASN A 77 -18.23 -1.01 0.88
N GLN A 78 -18.97 -2.04 0.49
CA GLN A 78 -20.25 -2.39 1.13
C GLN A 78 -20.06 -2.75 2.60
N LEU A 79 -19.06 -3.57 2.94
CA LEU A 79 -18.78 -3.99 4.32
C LEU A 79 -18.41 -2.80 5.22
N LEU A 80 -17.51 -1.94 4.75
CA LEU A 80 -17.08 -0.75 5.52
C LEU A 80 -18.22 0.25 5.68
N TYR A 81 -19.01 0.48 4.63
CA TYR A 81 -20.17 1.38 4.70
C TYR A 81 -21.21 0.93 5.72
N GLN A 82 -21.51 -0.38 5.76
CA GLN A 82 -22.44 -0.95 6.74
C GLN A 82 -21.93 -0.82 8.17
N SER A 83 -20.61 -0.84 8.37
CA SER A 83 -20.00 -0.81 9.71
C SER A 83 -20.08 0.58 10.36
N SER A 84 -20.03 1.66 9.57
CA SER A 84 -20.25 3.01 10.10
C SER A 84 -20.67 4.03 9.03
N PRO A 85 -21.99 4.21 8.82
CA PRO A 85 -22.49 5.24 7.92
C PRO A 85 -22.07 6.64 8.38
N GLY A 86 -21.47 7.42 7.47
CA GLY A 86 -21.11 8.82 7.70
C GLY A 86 -19.67 9.08 8.15
N ILE A 87 -18.87 8.04 8.41
CA ILE A 87 -17.42 8.19 8.61
C ILE A 87 -16.70 8.01 7.27
N PRO A 88 -15.77 8.90 6.90
CA PRO A 88 -14.97 8.74 5.70
C PRO A 88 -14.15 7.45 5.73
N PHE A 89 -14.23 6.65 4.67
CA PHE A 89 -13.31 5.54 4.45
C PHE A 89 -12.96 5.44 2.97
N ARG A 90 -11.84 4.77 2.66
CA ARG A 90 -11.47 4.45 1.29
C ARG A 90 -10.73 3.13 1.21
N VAL A 91 -11.11 2.31 0.24
CA VAL A 91 -10.42 1.06 -0.08
C VAL A 91 -9.42 1.32 -1.21
N PHE A 92 -8.16 0.91 -0.97
CA PHE A 92 -7.07 0.95 -1.94
C PHE A 92 -6.65 -0.48 -2.23
N ILE A 93 -6.85 -0.91 -3.47
CA ILE A 93 -6.40 -2.23 -3.94
C ILE A 93 -5.07 -2.05 -4.66
N ALA A 94 -4.02 -2.70 -4.17
CA ALA A 94 -2.75 -2.78 -4.86
C ALA A 94 -2.77 -3.91 -5.89
N VAL A 95 -2.42 -3.63 -7.14
CA VAL A 95 -2.63 -4.57 -8.26
C VAL A 95 -1.30 -5.01 -8.87
N PRO A 96 -0.95 -6.30 -8.82
CA PRO A 96 -1.59 -7.37 -8.05
C PRO A 96 -1.26 -7.30 -6.55
N ALA A 97 -0.16 -6.64 -6.17
CA ALA A 97 0.28 -6.47 -4.79
C ALA A 97 1.04 -5.14 -4.62
N LEU A 98 1.20 -4.67 -3.39
CA LEU A 98 1.80 -3.35 -3.10
C LEU A 98 3.23 -3.19 -3.63
N GLU A 99 4.01 -4.28 -3.70
CA GLU A 99 5.40 -4.25 -4.17
C GLU A 99 5.54 -3.86 -5.65
N VAL A 100 4.44 -3.86 -6.42
CA VAL A 100 4.45 -3.38 -7.81
C VAL A 100 4.96 -1.94 -7.92
N ILE A 101 4.80 -1.13 -6.86
CA ILE A 101 5.27 0.26 -6.78
C ILE A 101 6.78 0.33 -7.07
N PHE A 102 7.56 -0.65 -6.60
CA PHE A 102 9.00 -0.68 -6.83
C PHE A 102 9.39 -1.01 -8.28
N LEU A 103 8.49 -1.64 -9.03
CA LEU A 103 8.71 -1.99 -10.43
C LEU A 103 8.25 -0.90 -11.40
N GLU A 104 7.50 0.10 -10.94
CA GLU A 104 7.20 1.30 -11.74
C GLU A 104 8.41 2.23 -11.86
N TYR A 105 9.31 2.19 -10.87
CA TYR A 105 10.55 2.96 -10.85
C TYR A 105 11.74 2.04 -10.58
N PRO A 106 12.15 1.24 -11.59
CA PRO A 106 13.07 0.12 -11.41
C PRO A 106 14.50 0.55 -11.06
N SER A 107 14.84 1.84 -11.18
CA SER A 107 16.20 2.36 -10.93
C SER A 107 16.79 1.94 -9.58
N VAL A 108 15.96 1.85 -8.54
CA VAL A 108 16.37 1.35 -7.22
C VAL A 108 16.75 -0.13 -7.31
N ILE A 109 15.89 -0.94 -7.93
CA ILE A 109 16.08 -2.38 -8.06
C ILE A 109 17.28 -2.70 -8.93
N GLU A 110 17.44 -1.99 -10.05
CA GLU A 110 18.56 -2.15 -10.98
C GLU A 110 19.90 -1.84 -10.33
N LYS A 111 19.94 -0.79 -9.50
CA LYS A 111 21.14 -0.43 -8.74
C LYS A 111 21.52 -1.50 -7.73
N ILE A 112 20.56 -2.07 -7.01
CA ILE A 112 20.83 -3.12 -6.02
C ILE A 112 21.20 -4.44 -6.70
N ALA A 113 20.56 -4.75 -7.83
CA ALA A 113 20.81 -5.97 -8.60
C ALA A 113 22.04 -5.88 -9.51
N GLU A 114 22.68 -4.71 -9.61
CA GLU A 114 23.81 -4.40 -10.49
C GLU A 114 23.55 -4.77 -11.96
N ARG A 115 22.28 -4.69 -12.39
CA ARG A 115 21.85 -4.96 -13.77
C ARG A 115 20.62 -4.14 -14.13
N SER A 116 20.52 -3.79 -15.41
CA SER A 116 19.28 -3.27 -15.99
C SER A 116 18.31 -4.40 -16.32
N PHE A 117 17.01 -4.11 -16.30
CA PHE A 117 15.97 -5.05 -16.75
C PHE A 117 15.40 -4.58 -18.09
N SER A 118 15.13 -5.52 -18.98
CA SER A 118 14.40 -5.22 -20.22
C SER A 118 12.94 -4.87 -19.93
N ASP A 119 12.30 -4.13 -20.86
CA ASP A 119 10.87 -3.81 -20.77
C ASP A 119 10.01 -5.07 -20.61
N ILE A 120 10.37 -6.16 -21.29
CA ILE A 120 9.66 -7.44 -21.22
C ILE A 120 9.82 -8.07 -19.83
N GLU A 121 11.03 -8.07 -19.27
CA GLU A 121 11.25 -8.56 -17.90
C GLU A 121 10.45 -7.75 -16.89
N LEU A 122 10.41 -6.43 -17.02
CA LEU A 122 9.64 -5.56 -16.13
C LEU A 122 8.13 -5.77 -16.28
N GLN A 123 7.63 -5.96 -17.50
CA GLN A 123 6.22 -6.28 -17.73
C GLN A 123 5.83 -7.60 -17.06
N LEU A 124 6.66 -8.64 -17.20
CA LEU A 124 6.43 -9.92 -16.55
C LEU A 124 6.54 -9.82 -15.02
N ALA A 125 7.50 -9.03 -14.52
CA ALA A 125 7.69 -8.78 -13.10
C ALA A 125 6.45 -8.16 -12.45
N LYS A 126 5.77 -7.23 -13.14
CA LYS A 126 4.54 -6.58 -12.63
C LYS A 126 3.38 -7.54 -12.43
N SER A 127 3.37 -8.70 -13.08
CA SER A 127 2.35 -9.74 -12.85
C SER A 127 2.60 -10.57 -11.59
N ASN A 128 3.84 -10.63 -11.10
CA ASN A 128 4.16 -11.30 -9.84
C ASN A 128 5.31 -10.59 -9.11
N PRO A 129 5.06 -9.38 -8.57
CA PRO A 129 6.11 -8.49 -8.08
C PRO A 129 6.87 -9.08 -6.90
N ARG A 130 6.17 -9.70 -5.95
CA ARG A 130 6.79 -10.37 -4.79
C ARG A 130 7.77 -11.46 -5.25
N GLN A 131 7.33 -12.37 -6.11
CA GLN A 131 8.18 -13.46 -6.59
C GLN A 131 9.40 -12.93 -7.35
N PHE A 132 9.22 -11.93 -8.21
CA PHE A 132 10.31 -11.33 -8.95
C PHE A 132 11.36 -10.69 -8.03
N LEU A 133 10.92 -9.88 -7.05
CA LEU A 133 11.81 -9.23 -6.10
C LEU A 133 12.51 -10.25 -5.18
N SER A 134 11.80 -11.29 -4.72
CA SER A 134 12.39 -12.40 -3.95
C SER A 134 13.51 -13.10 -4.73
N ASN A 135 13.30 -13.39 -6.02
CA ASN A 135 14.29 -14.08 -6.85
C ASN A 135 15.58 -13.29 -7.05
N ILE A 136 15.50 -11.95 -7.05
CA ILE A 136 16.64 -11.08 -7.35
C ILE A 136 17.33 -10.60 -6.06
N LEU A 137 16.54 -10.27 -5.04
CA LEU A 137 17.01 -9.58 -3.85
C LEU A 137 16.96 -10.43 -2.58
N GLY A 138 16.38 -11.64 -2.65
CA GLY A 138 16.15 -12.57 -1.55
C GLY A 138 14.75 -12.42 -0.94
N GLU A 139 14.28 -13.39 -0.16
CA GLU A 139 12.93 -13.40 0.41
C GLU A 139 12.66 -12.27 1.44
N PRO A 140 11.39 -11.85 1.65
CA PRO A 140 11.02 -10.98 2.76
C PRO A 140 11.51 -11.53 4.11
N PRO A 141 11.98 -10.69 5.05
CA PRO A 141 12.05 -9.22 4.99
C PRO A 141 13.21 -8.66 4.16
N THR A 142 14.09 -9.50 3.63
CA THR A 142 15.39 -9.10 3.08
C THR A 142 15.27 -8.12 1.92
N PHE A 143 14.45 -8.40 0.90
CA PHE A 143 14.34 -7.47 -0.23
C PHE A 143 13.72 -6.14 0.18
N ILE A 144 12.70 -6.15 1.05
CA ILE A 144 12.04 -4.94 1.54
C ILE A 144 13.09 -4.04 2.19
N HIS A 145 13.85 -4.60 3.14
CA HIS A 145 14.91 -3.86 3.82
C HIS A 145 15.96 -3.31 2.83
N LYS A 146 16.42 -4.11 1.87
CA LYS A 146 17.38 -3.67 0.84
C LYS A 146 16.85 -2.51 0.02
N ILE A 147 15.59 -2.57 -0.43
CA ILE A 147 14.98 -1.51 -1.22
C ILE A 147 14.86 -0.24 -0.38
N LEU A 148 14.22 -0.32 0.79
CA LEU A 148 13.92 0.85 1.62
C LEU A 148 15.17 1.57 2.14
N THR A 149 16.28 0.85 2.35
CA THR A 149 17.56 1.44 2.78
C THR A 149 18.35 2.09 1.63
N ASN A 150 18.08 1.71 0.38
CA ASN A 150 18.73 2.25 -0.81
C ASN A 150 17.90 3.34 -1.51
N LEU A 151 16.74 3.73 -0.96
CA LEU A 151 15.94 4.84 -1.47
C LEU A 151 16.69 6.16 -1.29
N THR A 152 16.89 6.87 -2.39
CA THR A 152 17.27 8.29 -2.40
C THR A 152 16.03 9.17 -2.32
N GLU A 153 16.20 10.46 -2.00
CA GLU A 153 15.09 11.42 -2.02
C GLU A 153 14.41 11.51 -3.41
N GLU A 154 15.20 11.42 -4.48
CA GLU A 154 14.67 11.40 -5.86
C GLU A 154 13.81 10.16 -6.12
N ASN A 155 14.30 8.98 -5.78
CA ASN A 155 13.56 7.73 -5.98
C ASN A 155 12.33 7.67 -5.07
N LEU A 156 12.43 8.19 -3.85
CA LEU A 156 11.30 8.32 -2.94
C LEU A 156 10.21 9.21 -3.55
N HIS A 157 10.58 10.38 -4.09
CA HIS A 157 9.64 11.29 -4.74
C HIS A 157 8.92 10.64 -5.93
N ASN A 158 9.66 9.86 -6.72
CA ASN A 158 9.10 9.10 -7.84
C ASN A 158 8.10 8.04 -7.36
N LEU A 159 8.45 7.23 -6.35
CA LEU A 159 7.55 6.22 -5.77
C LEU A 159 6.29 6.87 -5.15
N GLN A 160 6.42 8.07 -4.57
CA GLN A 160 5.29 8.87 -4.09
C GLN A 160 4.35 9.33 -5.21
N GLN A 161 4.80 9.34 -6.48
CA GLN A 161 3.93 9.65 -7.60
C GLN A 161 2.99 8.49 -7.97
N HIS A 162 3.20 7.29 -7.43
CA HIS A 162 2.36 6.14 -7.71
C HIS A 162 0.88 6.43 -7.34
N PRO A 163 -0.10 6.07 -8.20
CA PRO A 163 -1.52 6.41 -7.98
C PRO A 163 -2.07 6.02 -6.61
N LEU A 164 -1.69 4.85 -6.09
CA LEU A 164 -2.09 4.39 -4.75
C LEU A 164 -1.56 5.32 -3.65
N ILE A 165 -0.28 5.71 -3.71
CA ILE A 165 0.36 6.57 -2.71
C ILE A 165 -0.22 7.98 -2.78
N LYS A 166 -0.39 8.54 -3.98
CA LYS A 166 -1.10 9.81 -4.17
C LYS A 166 -2.52 9.74 -3.61
N GLY A 167 -3.23 8.65 -3.87
CA GLY A 167 -4.59 8.46 -3.38
C GLY A 167 -4.67 8.44 -1.85
N LEU A 168 -3.72 7.78 -1.17
CA LEU A 168 -3.58 7.83 0.29
C LEU A 168 -3.27 9.25 0.76
N MET A 169 -2.30 9.91 0.12
CA MET A 169 -1.91 11.28 0.44
C MET A 169 -3.02 12.31 0.19
N SER A 170 -3.98 12.07 -0.70
CA SER A 170 -5.16 12.93 -0.87
C SER A 170 -6.25 12.64 0.14
N PHE A 171 -6.46 11.36 0.48
CA PHE A 171 -7.53 10.96 1.41
C PHE A 171 -7.27 11.40 2.85
N LEU A 172 -6.01 11.28 3.32
CA LEU A 172 -5.65 11.49 4.72
C LEU A 172 -5.67 12.97 5.18
N PRO A 173 -5.27 13.97 4.35
CA PRO A 173 -5.36 15.40 4.71
C PRO A 173 -6.75 16.00 4.60
N GLU A 174 -7.63 15.45 3.74
CA GLU A 174 -9.00 15.97 3.53
C GLU A 174 -9.91 15.84 4.77
N THR A 175 -9.43 15.20 5.83
CA THR A 175 -10.23 14.85 7.01
C THR A 175 -9.77 15.51 8.30
N ALA A 176 -8.81 16.44 8.25
CA ALA A 176 -8.52 17.28 9.41
C ALA A 176 -9.73 18.21 9.66
N PRO A 177 -10.32 18.23 10.88
CA PRO A 177 -11.41 19.15 11.18
C PRO A 177 -10.89 20.59 11.06
N ILE A 178 -11.65 21.41 10.33
CA ILE A 178 -11.51 22.88 10.31
C ILE A 178 -11.85 23.44 11.70
#